data_AF-A0AAW0M5J1-F1
#
_entry.id   AF-A0AAW0M5J1-F1
#
_cell.length_a   1.000
_cell.length_b   1.000
_cell.length_c   1.000
_cell.angle_alpha   90.00
_cell.angle_beta   90.00
_cell.angle_gamma   90.00
#
_symmetry.space_group_name_H-M   'P 1'
#
loop_
_entity.id
_entity.type
_entity.pdbx_description
1 polymer ?
#
loop_
_entity_poly.entity_id
_entity_poly.type
_entity_poly.pdbx_seq_one_letter_code
_entity_poly.pdbx_strand_id
1 'polypeptide(L)'
;MTMIESCNCIEPQWPADELLMKYQYISDFFIALAYFSIPLELIYFVKKSAVFPYRWVLVQFGAFIVLCGATHLINLWTFTMHSRTVAIVMTTAKVLTAVVSCATALMLVHIIPDLLSVKTREMFLKNKAAELDREMGLIRTQEETGRHVRMLTHEIRSTLDRHTILKTTLVELGRTLALEECALWMPTRTGLELQLSYTLRQHNPVGYTVPIHLPVINQVFSSNRAVKISPNCPVARIRPLAGKYMPGEVVAVRVPLLHLSNFQINDWPELSTKRYALMVLMLPSDSARQWHVHELELVEVVADQVAVALSHAAILEESMRARDLLMEQNVALDLARREAETAIRARNDFLAVMNHEMRTPMHAIIALSSLLQETELTPEQRLMVETILKSSNLLATLINDVLDLSRLEDGSLQLDIGTFNLHSVFKEFSKEGSISIIAFVAKSESLRDSRAPDFFPMPSDNHFYLRVQVKDSGSGINPQEIPKLFTKFSQSQSSATRNSGGSGLGLAICKRNFLLVQVAVALSHAAILEESMRARDLLMEQNVALDLARREAETAIRARNDFLAVMNHEMRTPMHAIIALSSLLQETELTPEQRLMVETILKYSPSLT
;
A
#
# COMPACT_ATOMS: atom_id res chain seq x y z
N MET A 1 -83.96 -134.12 -17.79
CA MET A 1 -85.20 -133.32 -17.95
C MET A 1 -84.84 -131.92 -17.47
N THR A 2 -84.32 -131.06 -18.34
CA THR A 2 -85.07 -130.07 -19.17
C THR A 2 -85.81 -129.05 -18.31
N MET A 3 -85.80 -127.73 -18.52
CA MET A 3 -85.21 -126.79 -19.48
C MET A 3 -85.56 -125.39 -18.90
N ILE A 4 -84.66 -124.40 -19.04
CA ILE A 4 -84.94 -122.99 -19.39
C ILE A 4 -85.92 -122.18 -18.49
N GLU A 5 -85.44 -121.11 -17.83
CA GLU A 5 -85.63 -119.75 -18.36
C GLU A 5 -84.65 -118.68 -17.81
N SER A 6 -84.17 -117.87 -18.75
CA SER A 6 -83.22 -116.76 -18.78
C SER A 6 -83.36 -115.63 -17.74
N CYS A 7 -82.24 -114.99 -17.34
CA CYS A 7 -82.01 -113.56 -17.61
C CYS A 7 -80.54 -113.06 -17.43
N ASN A 8 -79.94 -112.64 -18.54
CA ASN A 8 -78.88 -111.64 -18.74
C ASN A 8 -77.98 -111.15 -17.58
N CYS A 9 -76.70 -111.52 -17.63
CA CYS A 9 -75.59 -110.56 -17.53
C CYS A 9 -74.67 -110.76 -18.75
N ILE A 10 -74.89 -109.96 -19.80
CA ILE A 10 -73.93 -109.81 -20.90
C ILE A 10 -72.89 -108.81 -20.40
N GLU A 11 -71.68 -109.29 -20.09
CA GLU A 11 -70.53 -108.42 -19.88
C GLU A 11 -69.82 -108.28 -21.24
N PRO A 12 -69.94 -107.14 -21.93
CA PRO A 12 -69.41 -107.00 -23.27
C PRO A 12 -67.88 -106.91 -23.22
N GLN A 13 -67.22 -107.85 -23.89
CA GLN A 13 -65.78 -107.84 -24.11
C GLN A 13 -65.43 -106.62 -25.00
N TRP A 14 -65.13 -105.50 -24.36
CA TRP A 14 -64.99 -104.19 -25.03
C TRP A 14 -63.63 -104.06 -25.74
N PRO A 15 -63.57 -103.46 -26.94
CA PRO A 15 -62.31 -103.04 -27.58
C PRO A 15 -61.69 -101.78 -26.93
N ALA A 16 -62.22 -101.36 -25.77
CA ALA A 16 -61.78 -100.17 -25.06
C ALA A 16 -60.35 -100.30 -24.48
N ASP A 17 -59.95 -101.51 -24.08
CA ASP A 17 -58.61 -101.76 -23.53
C ASP A 17 -57.51 -101.43 -24.54
N GLU A 18 -57.71 -101.74 -25.83
CA GLU A 18 -56.71 -101.47 -26.86
C GLU A 18 -56.56 -99.97 -27.16
N LEU A 19 -57.67 -99.20 -27.07
CA LEU A 19 -57.64 -97.74 -27.19
C LEU A 19 -57.01 -97.09 -25.96
N LEU A 20 -57.38 -97.51 -24.75
CA LEU A 20 -56.86 -96.96 -23.50
C LEU A 20 -55.36 -97.23 -23.37
N MET A 21 -54.90 -98.42 -23.74
CA MET A 21 -53.47 -98.78 -23.81
C MET A 21 -52.72 -97.96 -24.88
N LYS A 22 -53.33 -97.68 -26.05
CA LYS A 22 -52.74 -96.77 -27.06
C LYS A 22 -52.62 -95.35 -26.53
N TYR A 23 -53.63 -94.82 -25.85
CA TYR A 23 -53.56 -93.49 -25.23
C TYR A 23 -52.51 -93.42 -24.12
N GLN A 24 -52.39 -94.47 -23.29
CA GLN A 24 -51.36 -94.55 -22.26
C GLN A 24 -49.94 -94.63 -22.86
N TYR A 25 -49.74 -95.43 -23.91
CA TYR A 25 -48.48 -95.48 -24.64
C TYR A 25 -48.11 -94.11 -25.24
N ILE A 26 -49.07 -93.43 -25.88
CA ILE A 26 -48.84 -92.10 -26.47
C ILE A 26 -48.53 -91.06 -25.39
N SER A 27 -49.21 -91.10 -24.23
CA SER A 27 -48.96 -90.14 -23.15
C SER A 27 -47.60 -90.38 -22.47
N ASP A 28 -47.24 -91.63 -22.15
CA ASP A 28 -45.91 -91.97 -21.61
C ASP A 28 -44.78 -91.53 -22.58
N PHE A 29 -44.98 -91.65 -23.90
CA PHE A 29 -44.02 -91.17 -24.90
C PHE A 29 -43.80 -89.66 -24.81
N PHE A 30 -44.88 -88.87 -24.82
CA PHE A 30 -44.78 -87.41 -24.76
C PHE A 30 -44.27 -86.90 -23.41
N ILE A 31 -44.63 -87.56 -22.30
CA ILE A 31 -44.11 -87.23 -20.97
C ILE A 31 -42.60 -87.51 -20.91
N ALA A 32 -42.15 -88.67 -21.37
CA ALA A 32 -40.72 -88.98 -21.45
C ALA A 32 -39.97 -87.96 -22.31
N LEU A 33 -40.46 -87.65 -23.52
CA LEU A 33 -39.86 -86.66 -24.41
C LEU A 33 -39.72 -85.27 -23.76
N ALA A 34 -40.77 -84.78 -23.11
CA ALA A 34 -40.74 -83.51 -22.39
C ALA A 34 -39.71 -83.53 -21.23
N TYR A 35 -39.66 -84.63 -20.48
CA TYR A 35 -38.75 -84.79 -19.34
C TYR A 35 -37.28 -84.98 -19.76
N PHE A 36 -36.98 -85.35 -21.00
CA PHE A 36 -35.62 -85.26 -21.55
C PHE A 36 -35.29 -83.87 -22.16
N SER A 37 -36.28 -83.09 -22.61
CA SER A 37 -36.08 -81.74 -23.16
C SER A 37 -35.79 -80.69 -22.08
N ILE A 38 -36.63 -80.62 -21.03
CA ILE A 38 -36.53 -79.59 -19.98
C ILE A 38 -35.13 -79.51 -19.32
N PRO A 39 -34.45 -80.63 -19.00
CA PRO A 39 -33.10 -80.60 -18.44
C PRO A 39 -32.04 -80.00 -19.38
N LEU A 40 -32.18 -80.15 -20.70
CA LEU A 40 -31.26 -79.55 -21.68
C LEU A 40 -31.38 -78.02 -21.68
N GLU A 41 -32.60 -77.50 -21.59
CA GLU A 41 -32.89 -76.07 -21.48
C GLU A 41 -32.35 -75.49 -20.17
N LEU A 42 -32.52 -76.21 -19.04
CA LEU A 42 -31.95 -75.83 -17.74
C LEU A 42 -30.42 -75.79 -17.78
N ILE A 43 -29.76 -76.77 -18.41
CA ILE A 43 -28.30 -76.78 -18.57
C ILE A 43 -27.82 -75.59 -19.43
N TYR A 44 -28.53 -75.27 -20.52
CA TYR A 44 -28.23 -74.09 -21.34
C TYR A 44 -28.34 -72.79 -20.53
N PHE A 45 -29.42 -72.64 -19.74
CA PHE A 45 -29.62 -71.48 -18.86
C PHE A 45 -28.50 -71.34 -17.82
N VAL A 46 -28.13 -72.43 -17.14
CA VAL A 46 -27.04 -72.42 -16.14
C VAL A 46 -25.69 -72.05 -16.77
N LYS A 47 -25.40 -72.54 -17.99
CA LYS A 47 -24.15 -72.23 -18.70
C LYS A 47 -24.07 -70.77 -19.15
N LYS A 48 -25.22 -70.15 -19.47
CA LYS A 48 -25.30 -68.74 -19.90
C LYS A 48 -25.41 -67.75 -18.72
N SER A 49 -25.89 -68.20 -17.57
CA SER A 49 -26.03 -67.36 -16.37
C SER A 49 -24.74 -67.34 -15.53
N ALA A 50 -24.03 -66.20 -15.58
CA ALA A 50 -22.82 -65.98 -14.79
C ALA A 50 -23.07 -65.80 -13.28
N VAL A 51 -24.31 -65.47 -12.87
CA VAL A 51 -24.61 -64.87 -11.56
C VAL A 51 -25.43 -65.79 -10.63
N PHE A 52 -25.70 -67.05 -11.01
CA PHE A 52 -26.49 -67.97 -10.17
C PHE A 52 -25.62 -68.78 -9.21
N PRO A 53 -25.66 -68.55 -7.87
CA PRO A 53 -24.75 -69.21 -6.93
C PRO A 53 -25.07 -70.70 -6.69
N TYR A 54 -26.33 -71.12 -6.82
CA TYR A 54 -26.78 -72.48 -6.47
C TYR A 54 -26.84 -73.44 -7.67
N ARG A 55 -25.78 -73.47 -8.50
CA ARG A 55 -25.73 -74.29 -9.74
C ARG A 55 -26.00 -75.79 -9.49
N TRP A 56 -25.52 -76.34 -8.37
CA TRP A 56 -25.71 -77.74 -8.01
C TRP A 56 -27.18 -78.16 -7.85
N VAL A 57 -28.05 -77.26 -7.39
CA VAL A 57 -29.48 -77.58 -7.17
C VAL A 57 -30.25 -77.65 -8.49
N LEU A 58 -29.89 -76.83 -9.47
CA LEU A 58 -30.44 -76.95 -10.82
C LEU A 58 -29.98 -78.25 -11.52
N VAL A 59 -28.78 -78.74 -11.22
CA VAL A 59 -28.31 -80.07 -11.67
C VAL A 59 -29.08 -81.19 -10.99
N GLN A 60 -29.32 -81.12 -9.67
CA GLN A 60 -30.15 -82.10 -8.96
C GLN A 60 -31.60 -82.11 -9.45
N PHE A 61 -32.18 -80.93 -9.73
CA PHE A 61 -33.52 -80.81 -10.30
C PHE A 61 -33.60 -81.39 -11.71
N GLY A 62 -32.60 -81.12 -12.56
CA GLY A 62 -32.45 -81.77 -13.87
C GLY A 62 -32.35 -83.30 -13.75
N ALA A 63 -31.52 -83.81 -12.84
CA ALA A 63 -31.38 -85.25 -12.59
C ALA A 63 -32.69 -85.91 -12.12
N PHE A 64 -33.44 -85.23 -11.23
CA PHE A 64 -34.78 -85.67 -10.81
C PHE A 64 -35.74 -85.81 -12.00
N ILE A 65 -35.81 -84.79 -12.86
CA ILE A 65 -36.68 -84.80 -14.05
C ILE A 65 -36.26 -85.92 -15.02
N VAL A 66 -34.96 -86.08 -15.30
CA VAL A 66 -34.45 -87.17 -16.15
C VAL A 66 -34.81 -88.55 -15.60
N LEU A 67 -34.68 -88.77 -14.29
CA LEU A 67 -35.01 -90.05 -13.65
C LEU A 67 -36.52 -90.33 -13.65
N CYS A 68 -37.36 -89.31 -13.46
CA CYS A 68 -38.80 -89.39 -13.73
C CYS A 68 -39.06 -89.77 -15.19
N GLY A 69 -38.42 -89.11 -16.16
CA GLY A 69 -38.59 -89.36 -17.59
C GLY A 69 -38.20 -90.77 -18.00
N ALA A 70 -37.13 -91.29 -17.41
CA ALA A 70 -36.70 -92.67 -17.57
C ALA A 70 -37.77 -93.67 -17.10
N THR A 71 -38.51 -93.40 -16.00
CA THR A 71 -39.60 -94.31 -15.58
C THR A 71 -40.74 -94.38 -16.59
N HIS A 72 -41.14 -93.24 -17.19
CA HIS A 72 -42.11 -93.25 -18.29
C HIS A 72 -41.55 -93.96 -19.54
N LEU A 73 -40.28 -93.72 -19.90
CA LEU A 73 -39.62 -94.41 -21.01
C LEU A 73 -39.57 -95.94 -20.83
N ILE A 74 -39.34 -96.42 -19.61
CA ILE A 74 -39.34 -97.85 -19.27
C ILE A 74 -40.75 -98.44 -19.33
N ASN A 75 -41.80 -97.69 -18.94
CA ASN A 75 -43.19 -98.15 -19.09
C ASN A 75 -43.55 -98.48 -20.54
N LEU A 76 -43.11 -97.67 -21.52
CA LEU A 76 -43.32 -97.96 -22.94
C LEU A 76 -42.81 -99.35 -23.35
N TRP A 77 -41.68 -99.78 -22.79
CA TRP A 77 -41.10 -101.11 -23.05
C TRP A 77 -41.88 -102.23 -22.34
N THR A 78 -42.42 -101.97 -21.14
CA THR A 78 -43.21 -102.99 -20.40
C THR A 78 -44.50 -103.42 -21.08
N PHE A 79 -45.02 -102.62 -22.03
CA PHE A 79 -46.19 -102.98 -22.84
C PHE A 79 -45.91 -104.06 -23.90
N THR A 80 -44.66 -104.25 -24.33
CA THR A 80 -44.30 -105.22 -25.38
C THR A 80 -43.56 -106.44 -24.87
N MET A 81 -42.78 -106.32 -23.79
CA MET A 81 -41.95 -107.40 -23.25
C MET A 81 -41.94 -107.41 -21.72
N HIS A 82 -42.76 -108.27 -21.11
CA HIS A 82 -42.84 -108.39 -19.64
C HIS A 82 -41.75 -109.32 -19.06
N SER A 83 -40.49 -108.88 -19.14
CA SER A 83 -39.33 -109.62 -18.62
C SER A 83 -38.96 -109.20 -17.18
N ARG A 84 -38.52 -110.18 -16.37
CA ARG A 84 -38.03 -109.97 -14.99
C ARG A 84 -36.93 -108.89 -14.92
N THR A 85 -36.10 -108.79 -15.95
CA THR A 85 -35.05 -107.76 -16.06
C THR A 85 -35.64 -106.35 -16.14
N VAL A 86 -36.71 -106.14 -16.91
CA VAL A 86 -37.38 -104.83 -17.06
C VAL A 86 -38.07 -104.42 -15.76
N ALA A 87 -38.69 -105.37 -15.05
CA ALA A 87 -39.28 -105.13 -13.74
C ALA A 87 -38.23 -104.69 -12.68
N ILE A 88 -37.04 -105.31 -12.68
CA ILE A 88 -35.92 -104.90 -11.82
C ILE A 88 -35.46 -103.49 -12.19
N VAL A 89 -35.20 -103.22 -13.47
CA VAL A 89 -34.77 -101.90 -13.95
C VAL A 89 -35.78 -100.81 -13.57
N MET A 90 -37.07 -101.05 -13.79
CA MET A 90 -38.14 -100.11 -13.40
C MET A 90 -38.19 -99.87 -11.89
N THR A 91 -38.00 -100.91 -11.07
CA THR A 91 -37.96 -100.78 -9.61
C THR A 91 -36.75 -99.97 -9.16
N THR A 92 -35.57 -100.23 -9.72
CA THR A 92 -34.35 -99.45 -9.42
C THR A 92 -34.47 -97.98 -9.84
N ALA A 93 -35.08 -97.71 -11.00
CA ALA A 93 -35.35 -96.34 -11.46
C ALA A 93 -36.29 -95.61 -10.48
N LYS A 94 -37.42 -96.22 -10.09
CA LYS A 94 -38.35 -95.62 -9.11
C LYS A 94 -37.68 -95.30 -7.76
N VAL A 95 -36.85 -96.20 -7.23
CA VAL A 95 -36.12 -95.98 -5.97
C VAL A 95 -35.12 -94.82 -6.12
N LEU A 96 -34.36 -94.78 -7.22
CA LEU A 96 -33.40 -93.70 -7.46
C LEU A 96 -34.09 -92.34 -7.63
N THR A 97 -35.21 -92.28 -8.37
CA THR A 97 -36.06 -91.09 -8.49
C THR A 97 -36.56 -90.60 -7.12
N ALA A 98 -37.03 -91.51 -6.26
CA ALA A 98 -37.52 -91.16 -4.92
C ALA A 98 -36.40 -90.59 -4.02
N VAL A 99 -35.20 -91.17 -4.05
CA VAL A 99 -34.04 -90.66 -3.30
C VAL A 99 -33.63 -89.27 -3.77
N VAL A 100 -33.51 -89.05 -5.08
CA VAL A 100 -33.13 -87.74 -5.63
C VAL A 100 -34.23 -86.69 -5.38
N SER A 101 -35.50 -87.07 -5.46
CA SER A 101 -36.65 -86.20 -5.15
C SER A 101 -36.68 -85.76 -3.68
N CYS A 102 -36.38 -86.67 -2.75
CA CYS A 102 -36.29 -86.33 -1.32
C CYS A 102 -35.11 -85.38 -1.05
N ALA A 103 -33.95 -85.62 -1.69
CA ALA A 103 -32.78 -84.76 -1.57
C ALA A 103 -33.00 -83.35 -2.14
N THR A 104 -33.66 -83.22 -3.30
CA THR A 104 -33.98 -81.89 -3.88
C THR A 104 -34.97 -81.12 -3.02
N ALA A 105 -35.99 -81.78 -2.46
CA ALA A 105 -36.96 -81.16 -1.57
C ALA A 105 -36.30 -80.57 -0.31
N LEU A 106 -35.40 -81.30 0.34
CA LEU A 106 -34.68 -80.84 1.53
C LEU A 106 -33.75 -79.64 1.21
N MET A 107 -33.01 -79.70 0.11
CA MET A 107 -32.14 -78.60 -0.31
C MET A 107 -32.93 -77.31 -0.62
N LEU A 108 -34.12 -77.43 -1.21
CA LEU A 108 -34.93 -76.27 -1.58
C LEU A 108 -35.40 -75.45 -0.37
N VAL A 109 -35.75 -76.12 0.74
CA VAL A 109 -36.13 -75.47 2.02
C VAL A 109 -35.01 -74.58 2.56
N HIS A 110 -33.75 -74.97 2.38
CA HIS A 110 -32.60 -74.18 2.83
C HIS A 110 -32.30 -72.98 1.94
N ILE A 111 -32.56 -73.07 0.63
CA ILE A 111 -32.16 -72.06 -0.36
C ILE A 111 -33.20 -70.95 -0.54
N ILE A 112 -34.49 -71.23 -0.35
CA ILE A 112 -35.57 -70.23 -0.42
C ILE A 112 -35.30 -68.99 0.48
N PRO A 113 -34.97 -69.12 1.79
CA PRO A 113 -34.73 -67.95 2.64
C PRO A 113 -33.52 -67.12 2.19
N ASP A 114 -32.42 -67.76 1.74
CA ASP A 114 -31.25 -67.07 1.20
C ASP A 114 -31.61 -66.25 -0.05
N LEU A 115 -32.39 -66.82 -0.97
CA LEU A 115 -32.83 -66.15 -2.20
C LEU A 115 -33.69 -64.90 -1.90
N LEU A 116 -34.53 -64.97 -0.87
CA LEU A 116 -35.34 -63.83 -0.41
C LEU A 116 -34.49 -62.75 0.29
N SER A 117 -33.40 -63.14 0.97
CA SER A 117 -32.51 -62.21 1.66
C SER A 117 -31.80 -61.21 0.71
N VAL A 118 -31.51 -61.64 -0.52
CA VAL A 118 -30.87 -60.79 -1.55
C VAL A 118 -31.74 -59.58 -1.89
N LYS A 119 -33.05 -59.79 -2.07
CA LYS A 119 -34.01 -58.73 -2.43
C LYS A 119 -34.20 -57.71 -1.30
N THR A 120 -34.13 -58.15 -0.05
CA THR A 120 -34.14 -57.24 1.11
C THR A 120 -32.85 -56.41 1.23
N ARG A 121 -31.68 -57.00 0.93
CA ARG A 121 -30.40 -56.27 0.88
C ARG A 121 -30.37 -55.22 -0.24
N GLU A 122 -30.90 -55.54 -1.41
CA GLU A 122 -31.01 -54.58 -2.52
C GLU A 122 -31.85 -53.34 -2.13
N MET A 123 -33.00 -53.55 -1.47
CA MET A 123 -33.86 -52.46 -1.02
C MET A 123 -33.20 -51.60 0.08
N PHE A 124 -32.50 -52.22 1.02
CA PHE A 124 -31.73 -51.49 2.04
C PHE A 124 -30.61 -50.65 1.42
N LEU A 125 -29.88 -51.19 0.44
CA LEU A 125 -28.81 -50.46 -0.26
C LEU A 125 -29.36 -49.29 -1.08
N LYS A 126 -30.52 -49.44 -1.75
CA LYS A 126 -31.19 -48.34 -2.47
C LYS A 126 -31.62 -47.22 -1.52
N ASN A 127 -32.20 -47.55 -0.36
CA ASN A 127 -32.59 -46.55 0.63
C ASN A 127 -31.36 -45.82 1.23
N LYS A 128 -30.27 -46.55 1.51
CA LYS A 128 -28.99 -45.98 1.96
C LYS A 128 -28.36 -45.06 0.90
N ALA A 129 -28.40 -45.44 -0.38
CA ALA A 129 -27.89 -44.61 -1.48
C ALA A 129 -28.71 -43.33 -1.64
N ALA A 130 -30.05 -43.41 -1.59
CA ALA A 130 -30.93 -42.26 -1.69
C ALA A 130 -30.74 -41.25 -0.53
N GLU A 131 -30.51 -41.74 0.70
CA GLU A 131 -30.19 -40.85 1.82
C GLU A 131 -28.80 -40.20 1.66
N LEU A 132 -27.81 -40.97 1.20
CA LEU A 132 -26.46 -40.46 0.98
C LEU A 132 -26.39 -39.41 -0.15
N ASP A 133 -27.15 -39.60 -1.24
CA ASP A 133 -27.30 -38.58 -2.30
C ASP A 133 -27.96 -37.31 -1.75
N ARG A 134 -28.92 -37.44 -0.82
CA ARG A 134 -29.59 -36.31 -0.16
C ARG A 134 -28.64 -35.52 0.74
N GLU A 135 -27.85 -36.21 1.57
CA GLU A 135 -26.80 -35.59 2.40
C GLU A 135 -25.71 -34.94 1.53
N MET A 136 -25.24 -35.63 0.49
CA MET A 136 -24.20 -35.13 -0.41
C MET A 136 -24.67 -33.91 -1.22
N GLY A 137 -25.96 -33.85 -1.58
CA GLY A 137 -26.58 -32.67 -2.20
C GLY A 137 -26.57 -31.44 -1.28
N LEU A 138 -26.85 -31.61 0.02
CA LEU A 138 -26.79 -30.52 1.02
C LEU A 138 -25.35 -30.03 1.27
N ILE A 139 -24.39 -30.96 1.35
CA ILE A 139 -22.97 -30.60 1.52
C ILE A 139 -22.45 -29.83 0.29
N ARG A 140 -22.86 -30.25 -0.91
CA ARG A 140 -22.44 -29.60 -2.16
C ARG A 140 -22.95 -28.17 -2.29
N THR A 141 -24.21 -27.90 -1.97
CA THR A 141 -24.74 -26.52 -2.00
C THR A 141 -24.12 -25.63 -0.92
N GLN A 142 -23.78 -26.20 0.24
CA GLN A 142 -23.00 -25.51 1.27
C GLN A 142 -21.57 -25.18 0.81
N GLU A 143 -20.90 -26.08 0.07
CA GLU A 143 -19.57 -25.79 -0.46
C GLU A 143 -19.60 -24.75 -1.59
N GLU A 144 -20.58 -24.84 -2.50
CA GLU A 144 -20.76 -23.89 -3.61
C GLU A 144 -21.04 -22.46 -3.08
N THR A 145 -21.96 -22.31 -2.12
CA THR A 145 -22.21 -21.01 -1.45
C THR A 145 -20.98 -20.48 -0.70
N GLY A 146 -20.25 -21.35 0.01
CA GLY A 146 -18.99 -20.99 0.67
C GLY A 146 -17.89 -20.54 -0.30
N ARG A 147 -17.81 -21.14 -1.49
CA ARG A 147 -16.88 -20.71 -2.56
C ARG A 147 -17.27 -19.35 -3.14
N HIS A 148 -18.57 -19.09 -3.39
CA HIS A 148 -19.05 -17.79 -3.85
C HIS A 148 -18.71 -16.66 -2.87
N VAL A 149 -18.90 -16.88 -1.56
CA VAL A 149 -18.50 -15.86 -0.57
C VAL A 149 -16.99 -15.68 -0.48
N ARG A 150 -16.18 -16.74 -0.61
CA ARG A 150 -14.72 -16.59 -0.68
C ARG A 150 -14.29 -15.74 -1.88
N MET A 151 -14.90 -15.95 -3.04
CA MET A 151 -14.70 -15.11 -4.24
C MET A 151 -15.09 -13.66 -3.96
N LEU A 152 -16.27 -13.42 -3.40
CA LEU A 152 -16.73 -12.08 -3.01
C LEU A 152 -15.77 -11.38 -2.04
N THR A 153 -15.27 -12.07 -1.01
CA THR A 153 -14.30 -11.47 -0.07
C THR A 153 -12.96 -11.12 -0.72
N HIS A 154 -12.58 -11.80 -1.81
CA HIS A 154 -11.41 -11.42 -2.61
C HIS A 154 -11.70 -10.19 -3.47
N GLU A 155 -12.86 -10.12 -4.12
CA GLU A 155 -13.27 -8.99 -4.96
C GLU A 155 -13.43 -7.70 -4.13
N ILE A 156 -14.02 -7.80 -2.93
CA ILE A 156 -14.10 -6.72 -1.93
C ILE A 156 -12.71 -6.18 -1.55
N ARG A 157 -11.70 -7.05 -1.37
CA ARG A 157 -10.32 -6.62 -1.09
C ARG A 157 -9.61 -5.97 -2.28
N SER A 158 -10.08 -6.24 -3.51
CA SER A 158 -9.50 -5.69 -4.74
C SER A 158 -10.10 -4.35 -5.17
N THR A 159 -11.25 -3.98 -4.61
CA THR A 159 -11.92 -2.70 -4.87
C THR A 159 -11.50 -1.66 -3.82
N LEU A 160 -11.16 -0.44 -4.27
CA LEU A 160 -10.62 0.63 -3.42
C LEU A 160 -11.61 1.78 -3.17
N ASP A 161 -12.73 1.83 -3.89
CA ASP A 161 -13.80 2.80 -3.64
C ASP A 161 -14.79 2.28 -2.59
N ARG A 162 -15.00 3.08 -1.55
CA ARG A 162 -15.93 2.83 -0.45
C ARG A 162 -17.36 2.55 -0.93
N HIS A 163 -17.87 3.29 -1.92
CA HIS A 163 -19.26 3.11 -2.38
C HIS A 163 -19.43 1.81 -3.16
N THR A 164 -18.43 1.46 -3.96
CA THR A 164 -18.35 0.20 -4.71
C THR A 164 -18.24 -0.99 -3.78
N ILE A 165 -17.31 -0.98 -2.81
CA ILE A 165 -17.17 -2.05 -1.79
C ILE A 165 -18.53 -2.36 -1.15
N LEU A 166 -19.21 -1.34 -0.63
CA LEU A 166 -20.49 -1.52 0.07
C LEU A 166 -21.58 -2.03 -0.86
N LYS A 167 -21.73 -1.45 -2.05
CA LYS A 167 -22.74 -1.84 -3.02
C LYS A 167 -22.56 -3.29 -3.50
N THR A 168 -21.34 -3.67 -3.88
CA THR A 168 -21.01 -5.03 -4.33
C THR A 168 -21.26 -6.03 -3.21
N THR A 169 -20.84 -5.73 -1.97
CA THR A 169 -21.11 -6.61 -0.82
C THR A 169 -22.61 -6.83 -0.62
N LEU A 170 -23.43 -5.77 -0.60
CA LEU A 170 -24.87 -5.90 -0.39
C LEU A 170 -25.53 -6.74 -1.50
N VAL A 171 -25.19 -6.48 -2.77
CA VAL A 171 -25.76 -7.20 -3.93
C VAL A 171 -25.38 -8.67 -3.92
N GLU A 172 -24.10 -9.00 -3.70
CA GLU A 172 -23.63 -10.38 -3.75
C GLU A 172 -23.99 -11.20 -2.50
N LEU A 173 -24.07 -10.60 -1.31
CA LEU A 173 -24.72 -11.23 -0.16
C LEU A 173 -26.21 -11.48 -0.43
N GLY A 174 -26.91 -10.50 -1.01
CA GLY A 174 -28.33 -10.61 -1.37
C GLY A 174 -28.60 -11.77 -2.32
N ARG A 175 -27.74 -11.94 -3.34
CA ARG A 175 -27.78 -13.06 -4.29
C ARG A 175 -27.42 -14.39 -3.62
N THR A 176 -26.27 -14.47 -2.95
CA THR A 176 -25.71 -15.73 -2.41
C THR A 176 -26.59 -16.33 -1.32
N LEU A 177 -27.18 -15.49 -0.47
CA LEU A 177 -28.07 -15.93 0.62
C LEU A 177 -29.55 -15.86 0.23
N ALA A 178 -29.90 -15.50 -1.02
CA ALA A 178 -31.28 -15.31 -1.50
C ALA A 178 -32.13 -14.46 -0.52
N LEU A 179 -31.63 -13.26 -0.19
CA LEU A 179 -32.26 -12.34 0.75
C LEU A 179 -33.38 -11.54 0.08
N GLU A 180 -34.43 -11.23 0.83
CA GLU A 180 -35.46 -10.31 0.34
C GLU A 180 -34.98 -8.85 0.37
N GLU A 181 -34.17 -8.51 1.38
CA GLU A 181 -33.54 -7.21 1.58
C GLU A 181 -32.22 -7.37 2.35
N CYS A 182 -31.23 -6.55 2.01
CA CYS A 182 -29.99 -6.39 2.75
C CYS A 182 -29.73 -4.89 2.87
N ALA A 183 -29.38 -4.40 4.06
CA ALA A 183 -29.35 -2.98 4.36
C ALA A 183 -28.17 -2.63 5.27
N LEU A 184 -27.59 -1.44 5.03
CA LEU A 184 -26.48 -0.93 5.83
C LEU A 184 -26.81 0.44 6.42
N TRP A 185 -26.75 0.49 7.74
CA TRP A 185 -26.96 1.68 8.55
C TRP A 185 -25.61 2.20 9.05
N MET A 186 -25.29 3.45 8.73
CA MET A 186 -24.02 4.10 9.09
C MET A 186 -24.24 5.14 10.20
N PRO A 187 -23.31 5.33 11.14
CA PRO A 187 -23.42 6.39 12.13
C PRO A 187 -23.39 7.77 11.46
N THR A 188 -24.27 8.66 11.91
CA THR A 188 -24.34 10.07 11.47
C THR A 188 -23.12 10.86 11.96
N ARG A 189 -22.91 12.07 11.43
CA ARG A 189 -21.83 12.97 11.87
C ARG A 189 -21.87 13.31 13.37
N THR A 190 -23.06 13.31 13.97
CA THR A 190 -23.26 13.55 15.42
C THR A 190 -22.97 12.30 16.26
N GLY A 191 -22.91 11.10 15.67
CA GLY A 191 -22.62 9.84 16.36
C GLY A 191 -23.76 9.27 17.22
N LEU A 192 -24.87 10.01 17.39
CA LEU A 192 -26.02 9.63 18.23
C LEU A 192 -27.08 8.81 17.50
N GLU A 193 -27.07 8.83 16.16
CA GLU A 193 -28.05 8.16 15.31
C GLU A 193 -27.36 7.33 14.22
N LEU A 194 -28.01 6.26 13.79
CA LEU A 194 -27.69 5.53 12.57
C LEU A 194 -28.59 6.02 11.44
N GLN A 195 -28.01 6.29 10.27
CA GLN A 195 -28.71 6.65 9.03
C GLN A 195 -28.64 5.48 8.04
N LEU A 196 -29.79 5.10 7.47
CA LEU A 196 -29.83 4.10 6.40
C LEU A 196 -29.11 4.66 5.16
N SER A 197 -28.02 4.00 4.75
CA SER A 197 -27.13 4.50 3.70
C SER A 197 -27.21 3.68 2.42
N TYR A 198 -27.40 2.36 2.53
CA TYR A 198 -27.52 1.46 1.38
C TYR A 198 -28.60 0.40 1.64
N THR A 199 -29.31 0.01 0.58
CA THR A 199 -30.21 -1.15 0.56
C THR A 199 -29.97 -1.97 -0.70
N LEU A 200 -30.45 -3.21 -0.73
CA LEU A 200 -30.31 -4.12 -1.86
C LEU A 200 -31.03 -3.61 -3.11
N ARG A 201 -32.17 -2.92 -2.93
CA ARG A 201 -33.04 -2.46 -4.03
C ARG A 201 -32.94 -0.98 -4.37
N GLN A 202 -32.49 -0.12 -3.45
CA GLN A 202 -32.48 1.34 -3.65
C GLN A 202 -31.14 1.97 -3.23
N HIS A 203 -30.61 2.82 -4.12
CA HIS A 203 -29.41 3.59 -3.84
C HIS A 203 -29.74 4.83 -3.01
N ASN A 204 -29.05 5.00 -1.87
CA ASN A 204 -29.09 6.17 -1.00
C ASN A 204 -30.51 6.58 -0.54
N PRO A 205 -31.22 5.75 0.27
CA PRO A 205 -32.56 6.03 0.77
C PRO A 205 -32.56 7.16 1.83
N VAL A 206 -32.69 8.39 1.35
CA VAL A 206 -32.71 9.60 2.19
C VAL A 206 -33.93 9.60 3.13
N GLY A 207 -33.71 9.87 4.42
CA GLY A 207 -34.77 10.20 5.38
C GLY A 207 -35.00 9.22 6.53
N TYR A 208 -34.34 8.06 6.56
CA TYR A 208 -34.46 7.11 7.67
C TYR A 208 -33.27 7.19 8.63
N THR A 209 -33.49 7.72 9.84
CA THR A 209 -32.54 7.63 10.96
C THR A 209 -33.17 6.92 12.17
N VAL A 210 -32.31 6.30 12.98
CA VAL A 210 -32.68 5.54 14.18
C VAL A 210 -31.68 5.84 15.30
N PRO A 211 -32.11 6.13 16.54
CA PRO A 211 -31.19 6.39 17.66
C PRO A 211 -30.27 5.19 17.94
N ILE A 212 -28.97 5.44 18.13
CA ILE A 212 -27.97 4.38 18.31
C ILE A 212 -28.13 3.64 19.64
N HIS A 213 -28.74 4.29 20.64
CA HIS A 213 -28.92 3.79 22.00
C HIS A 213 -30.05 2.76 22.17
N LEU A 214 -30.73 2.32 21.09
CA LEU A 214 -31.78 1.30 21.22
C LEU A 214 -31.18 -0.02 21.79
N PRO A 215 -31.88 -0.72 22.72
CA PRO A 215 -31.35 -1.92 23.38
C PRO A 215 -30.86 -3.00 22.40
N VAL A 216 -31.58 -3.19 21.31
CA VAL A 216 -31.25 -4.12 20.21
C VAL A 216 -29.98 -3.73 19.44
N ILE A 217 -29.71 -2.44 19.24
CA ILE A 217 -28.49 -1.96 18.57
C ILE A 217 -27.30 -2.14 19.52
N ASN A 218 -27.46 -1.77 20.80
CA ASN A 218 -26.45 -2.01 21.82
C ASN A 218 -26.12 -3.52 21.96
N GLN A 219 -27.14 -4.39 21.90
CA GLN A 219 -26.94 -5.84 21.88
C GLN A 219 -26.07 -6.30 20.69
N VAL A 220 -26.40 -5.85 19.47
CA VAL A 220 -25.60 -6.20 18.28
C VAL A 220 -24.19 -5.62 18.35
N PHE A 221 -24.01 -4.38 18.81
CA PHE A 221 -22.69 -3.75 18.90
C PHE A 221 -21.80 -4.37 20.00
N SER A 222 -22.39 -4.83 21.10
CA SER A 222 -21.70 -5.59 22.15
C SER A 222 -21.29 -7.01 21.72
N SER A 223 -21.97 -7.58 20.72
CA SER A 223 -21.72 -8.92 20.18
C SER A 223 -20.70 -8.89 19.04
N ASN A 224 -19.84 -9.90 18.97
CA ASN A 224 -19.05 -10.17 17.75
C ASN A 224 -19.82 -11.03 16.73
N ARG A 225 -20.96 -11.59 17.12
CA ARG A 225 -21.78 -12.53 16.34
C ARG A 225 -23.01 -11.87 15.74
N ALA A 226 -23.52 -12.45 14.67
CA ALA A 226 -24.81 -12.13 14.07
C ALA A 226 -25.96 -12.43 15.05
N VAL A 227 -26.82 -11.44 15.30
CA VAL A 227 -27.91 -11.52 16.28
C VAL A 227 -29.25 -11.55 15.54
N LYS A 228 -30.11 -12.51 15.85
CA LYS A 228 -31.51 -12.50 15.40
C LYS A 228 -32.26 -11.35 16.08
N ILE A 229 -32.90 -10.48 15.30
CA ILE A 229 -33.64 -9.32 15.81
C ILE A 229 -35.13 -9.41 15.44
N SER A 230 -35.98 -8.76 16.23
CA SER A 230 -37.42 -8.70 15.92
C SER A 230 -37.65 -7.97 14.59
N PRO A 231 -38.45 -8.52 13.65
CA PRO A 231 -38.80 -7.82 12.42
C PRO A 231 -39.56 -6.50 12.62
N ASN A 232 -40.17 -6.32 13.80
CA ASN A 232 -40.85 -5.07 14.17
C ASN A 232 -39.88 -3.95 14.61
N CYS A 233 -38.59 -4.23 14.70
CA CYS A 233 -37.56 -3.28 15.11
C CYS A 233 -37.42 -2.12 14.10
N PRO A 234 -37.17 -0.87 14.55
CA PRO A 234 -36.99 0.28 13.65
C PRO A 234 -35.96 0.07 12.53
N VAL A 235 -34.85 -0.66 12.78
CA VAL A 235 -33.82 -0.94 11.77
C VAL A 235 -34.20 -2.02 10.76
N ALA A 236 -35.24 -2.81 11.05
CA ALA A 236 -35.81 -3.83 10.16
C ALA A 236 -37.02 -3.31 9.36
N ARG A 237 -37.69 -2.26 9.85
CA ARG A 237 -38.86 -1.62 9.21
C ARG A 237 -38.47 -0.70 8.04
N ILE A 238 -37.81 -1.26 7.05
CA ILE A 238 -37.30 -0.56 5.85
C ILE A 238 -38.41 -0.32 4.81
N ARG A 239 -39.53 -1.04 4.90
CA ARG A 239 -40.73 -0.84 4.06
C ARG A 239 -41.94 -0.36 4.88
N PRO A 240 -42.82 0.49 4.32
CA PRO A 240 -44.15 0.75 4.88
C PRO A 240 -44.99 -0.54 4.88
N LEU A 241 -45.77 -0.77 5.93
CA LEU A 241 -46.69 -1.92 6.02
C LEU A 241 -47.90 -1.73 5.10
N ALA A 242 -47.83 -2.31 3.90
CA ALA A 242 -48.97 -2.46 3.00
C ALA A 242 -49.46 -3.92 3.00
N GLY A 243 -50.49 -4.21 3.82
CA GLY A 243 -51.17 -5.51 3.86
C GLY A 243 -50.78 -6.45 5.02
N LYS A 244 -51.37 -7.65 5.06
CA LYS A 244 -51.07 -8.72 6.03
C LYS A 244 -49.72 -9.40 5.70
N TYR A 245 -48.64 -8.64 5.82
CA TYR A 245 -47.28 -9.10 5.58
C TYR A 245 -46.68 -9.66 6.88
N MET A 246 -46.28 -10.94 6.88
CA MET A 246 -45.50 -11.54 7.96
C MET A 246 -44.02 -11.53 7.56
N PRO A 247 -43.20 -10.59 8.06
CA PRO A 247 -41.79 -10.52 7.66
C PRO A 247 -41.02 -11.79 8.07
N GLY A 248 -40.12 -12.25 7.18
CA GLY A 248 -39.21 -13.37 7.45
C GLY A 248 -38.20 -13.08 8.58
N GLU A 249 -37.40 -14.10 8.96
CA GLU A 249 -36.40 -13.90 10.02
C GLU A 249 -35.36 -12.83 9.66
N VAL A 250 -35.14 -11.90 10.58
CA VAL A 250 -34.19 -10.79 10.43
C VAL A 250 -32.98 -11.02 11.32
N VAL A 251 -31.79 -10.82 10.75
CA VAL A 251 -30.50 -10.88 11.43
C VAL A 251 -29.78 -9.55 11.28
N ALA A 252 -29.10 -9.13 12.34
CA ALA A 252 -28.26 -7.95 12.33
C ALA A 252 -26.85 -8.29 12.82
N VAL A 253 -25.84 -7.76 12.14
CA VAL A 253 -24.43 -7.89 12.48
C VAL A 253 -23.79 -6.50 12.49
N ARG A 254 -22.85 -6.27 13.42
CA ARG A 254 -22.08 -5.03 13.43
C ARG A 254 -20.98 -5.10 12.37
N VAL A 255 -20.71 -3.99 11.72
CA VAL A 255 -19.55 -3.83 10.82
C VAL A 255 -18.63 -2.79 11.48
N PRO A 256 -17.45 -3.19 11.99
CA PRO A 256 -16.49 -2.25 12.57
C PRO A 256 -16.11 -1.16 11.57
N LEU A 257 -16.21 0.11 11.98
CA LEU A 257 -15.69 1.23 11.21
C LEU A 257 -14.42 1.73 11.90
N LEU A 258 -13.26 1.39 11.34
CA LEU A 258 -12.00 1.98 11.76
C LEU A 258 -12.00 3.46 11.36
N HIS A 259 -12.20 4.31 12.35
CA HIS A 259 -12.08 5.76 12.20
C HIS A 259 -10.67 6.17 12.63
N LEU A 260 -9.79 6.41 11.66
CA LEU A 260 -8.46 6.96 11.89
C LEU A 260 -8.52 8.46 12.19
N SER A 261 -9.28 8.85 13.22
CA SER A 261 -9.29 10.22 13.75
C SER A 261 -8.05 10.51 14.60
N ASN A 262 -6.87 10.17 14.09
CA ASN A 262 -5.55 10.35 14.74
C ASN A 262 -4.59 11.23 13.91
N PHE A 263 -5.10 11.96 12.92
CA PHE A 263 -4.41 13.08 12.25
C PHE A 263 -5.05 14.44 12.60
N GLN A 264 -5.42 14.64 13.88
CA GLN A 264 -5.78 15.97 14.36
C GLN A 264 -4.58 16.71 14.95
N ILE A 265 -4.37 17.90 14.39
CA ILE A 265 -3.41 18.91 14.84
C ILE A 265 -4.03 19.65 16.03
N ASN A 266 -3.27 19.75 17.13
CA ASN A 266 -3.49 20.54 18.35
C ASN A 266 -4.60 20.09 19.35
N ASP A 267 -4.14 19.70 20.54
CA ASP A 267 -4.69 19.99 21.88
C ASP A 267 -6.21 19.87 22.17
N TRP A 268 -6.84 18.69 22.10
CA TRP A 268 -8.02 18.31 22.93
C TRP A 268 -8.10 16.75 23.08
N PRO A 269 -8.79 16.21 24.11
CA PRO A 269 -8.48 14.88 24.66
C PRO A 269 -9.04 13.68 23.88
N GLU A 270 -8.30 12.57 24.02
CA GLU A 270 -8.57 11.27 23.42
C GLU A 270 -9.92 10.66 23.88
N LEU A 271 -10.82 10.43 22.92
CA LEU A 271 -11.91 9.45 23.06
C LEU A 271 -12.12 8.73 21.72
N SER A 272 -11.30 7.71 21.47
CA SER A 272 -11.48 6.79 20.33
C SER A 272 -12.71 5.91 20.56
N THR A 273 -13.90 6.48 20.37
CA THR A 273 -15.16 5.75 20.39
C THR A 273 -15.24 4.87 19.16
N LYS A 274 -15.10 3.55 19.33
CA LYS A 274 -15.27 2.56 18.25
C LYS A 274 -16.61 2.78 17.57
N ARG A 275 -16.58 3.25 16.32
CA ARG A 275 -17.79 3.43 15.51
C ARG A 275 -18.13 2.10 14.84
N TYR A 276 -19.40 1.73 14.87
CA TYR A 276 -19.92 0.55 14.21
C TYR A 276 -21.02 0.97 13.25
N ALA A 277 -21.00 0.42 12.04
CA ALA A 277 -22.19 0.34 11.20
C ALA A 277 -23.00 -0.91 11.59
N LEU A 278 -24.27 -0.93 11.22
CA LEU A 278 -25.17 -2.05 11.43
C LEU A 278 -25.64 -2.58 10.07
N MET A 279 -25.30 -3.82 9.76
CA MET A 279 -25.79 -4.53 8.58
C MET A 279 -26.98 -5.39 8.98
N VAL A 280 -28.11 -5.23 8.29
CA VAL A 280 -29.39 -5.90 8.57
C VAL A 280 -29.80 -6.72 7.35
N LEU A 281 -30.07 -8.01 7.55
CA LEU A 281 -30.34 -9.00 6.51
C LEU A 281 -31.71 -9.62 6.77
N MET A 282 -32.57 -9.69 5.74
CA MET A 282 -33.94 -10.18 5.85
C MET A 282 -34.19 -11.35 4.89
N LEU A 283 -34.65 -12.48 5.43
CA LEU A 283 -35.08 -13.63 4.62
C LEU A 283 -36.47 -13.40 3.98
N PRO A 284 -36.76 -14.04 2.83
CA PRO A 284 -38.03 -13.88 2.13
C PRO A 284 -39.23 -14.38 2.94
N SER A 285 -40.19 -13.47 3.06
CA SER A 285 -41.37 -13.56 3.94
C SER A 285 -42.35 -14.70 3.61
N ASP A 286 -42.42 -15.11 2.33
CA ASP A 286 -43.27 -16.22 1.87
C ASP A 286 -42.64 -17.62 2.09
N SER A 287 -41.45 -17.70 2.70
CA SER A 287 -40.75 -18.96 2.93
C SER A 287 -40.69 -19.32 4.41
N ALA A 288 -40.91 -20.60 4.74
CA ALA A 288 -40.68 -21.14 6.08
C ALA A 288 -39.18 -21.29 6.44
N ARG A 289 -38.30 -20.55 5.74
CA ARG A 289 -36.84 -20.63 5.89
C ARG A 289 -36.41 -19.91 7.16
N GLN A 290 -35.49 -20.55 7.89
CA GLN A 290 -34.85 -20.01 9.07
C GLN A 290 -33.35 -19.94 8.85
N TRP A 291 -32.68 -18.97 9.46
CA TRP A 291 -31.22 -18.84 9.39
C TRP A 291 -30.52 -20.07 9.96
N HIS A 292 -29.67 -20.69 9.17
CA HIS A 292 -28.81 -21.80 9.58
C HIS A 292 -27.49 -21.27 10.18
N VAL A 293 -26.88 -22.04 11.09
CA VAL A 293 -25.66 -21.61 11.81
C VAL A 293 -24.54 -21.21 10.85
N HIS A 294 -24.30 -22.00 9.81
CA HIS A 294 -23.29 -21.72 8.79
C HIS A 294 -23.57 -20.42 8.00
N GLU A 295 -24.83 -20.04 7.79
CA GLU A 295 -25.19 -18.77 7.11
C GLU A 295 -24.89 -17.56 8.01
N LEU A 296 -25.07 -17.70 9.33
CA LEU A 296 -24.72 -16.68 10.31
C LEU A 296 -23.20 -16.47 10.37
N GLU A 297 -22.43 -17.57 10.47
CA GLU A 297 -20.96 -17.54 10.43
C GLU A 297 -20.42 -16.91 9.13
N LEU A 298 -21.09 -17.18 8.00
CA LEU A 298 -20.75 -16.59 6.70
C LEU A 298 -20.94 -15.07 6.69
N VAL A 299 -22.04 -14.59 7.28
CA VAL A 299 -22.37 -13.16 7.41
C VAL A 299 -21.40 -12.45 8.35
N GLU A 300 -21.00 -13.09 9.45
CA GLU A 300 -19.96 -12.59 10.37
C GLU A 300 -18.61 -12.41 9.65
N VAL A 301 -18.15 -13.42 8.92
CA VAL A 301 -16.89 -13.35 8.16
C VAL A 301 -16.94 -12.23 7.11
N VAL A 302 -18.06 -12.06 6.40
CA VAL A 302 -18.18 -10.98 5.40
C VAL A 302 -18.22 -9.60 6.07
N ALA A 303 -18.89 -9.43 7.22
CA ALA A 303 -18.92 -8.18 7.96
C ALA A 303 -17.50 -7.71 8.36
N ASP A 304 -16.66 -8.63 8.85
CA ASP A 304 -15.25 -8.34 9.18
C ASP A 304 -14.41 -8.04 7.93
N GLN A 305 -14.63 -8.73 6.80
CA GLN A 305 -13.90 -8.42 5.55
C GLN A 305 -14.29 -7.06 4.96
N VAL A 306 -15.56 -6.68 5.05
CA VAL A 306 -16.03 -5.34 4.67
C VAL A 306 -15.38 -4.28 5.55
N ALA A 307 -15.29 -4.50 6.87
CA ALA A 307 -14.61 -3.57 7.79
C ALA A 307 -13.14 -3.33 7.41
N VAL A 308 -12.41 -4.39 7.05
CA VAL A 308 -11.01 -4.29 6.58
C VAL A 308 -10.92 -3.51 5.26
N ALA A 309 -11.74 -3.85 4.27
CA ALA A 309 -11.72 -3.18 2.97
C ALA A 309 -12.10 -1.69 3.07
N LEU A 310 -13.10 -1.36 3.89
CA LEU A 310 -13.47 0.03 4.22
C LEU A 310 -12.33 0.79 4.87
N SER A 311 -11.56 0.15 5.76
CA SER A 311 -10.40 0.77 6.39
C SER A 311 -9.28 1.04 5.37
N HIS A 312 -9.00 0.10 4.47
CA HIS A 312 -8.01 0.30 3.40
C HIS A 312 -8.42 1.42 2.45
N ALA A 313 -9.69 1.46 2.04
CA ALA A 313 -10.23 2.54 1.22
C ALA A 313 -10.09 3.92 1.89
N ALA A 314 -10.40 4.02 3.19
CA ALA A 314 -10.27 5.26 3.96
C ALA A 314 -8.80 5.72 4.09
N ILE A 315 -7.87 4.80 4.41
CA ILE A 315 -6.43 5.08 4.49
C ILE A 315 -5.90 5.56 3.14
N LEU A 316 -6.28 4.90 2.05
CA LEU A 316 -5.82 5.24 0.71
C LEU A 316 -6.37 6.62 0.28
N GLU A 317 -7.63 6.91 0.54
CA GLU A 317 -8.24 8.22 0.24
C GLU A 317 -7.55 9.36 1.01
N GLU A 318 -7.26 9.17 2.30
CA GLU A 318 -6.52 10.15 3.11
C GLU A 318 -5.06 10.31 2.65
N SER A 319 -4.36 9.21 2.37
CA SER A 319 -3.00 9.22 1.83
C SER A 319 -2.91 9.89 0.46
N MET A 320 -3.90 9.72 -0.41
CA MET A 320 -3.96 10.39 -1.70
C MET A 320 -4.12 11.90 -1.54
N ARG A 321 -5.09 12.36 -0.72
CA ARG A 321 -5.26 13.79 -0.43
C ARG A 321 -4.00 14.43 0.16
N ALA A 322 -3.33 13.75 1.09
CA ALA A 322 -2.08 14.23 1.68
C ALA A 322 -0.96 14.36 0.64
N ARG A 323 -0.82 13.38 -0.26
CA ARG A 323 0.16 13.42 -1.35
C ARG A 323 -0.14 14.53 -2.36
N ASP A 324 -1.39 14.72 -2.72
CA ASP A 324 -1.79 15.72 -3.73
C ASP A 324 -1.58 17.15 -3.17
N LEU A 325 -1.90 17.40 -1.89
CA LEU A 325 -1.55 18.65 -1.19
C LEU A 325 -0.03 18.88 -1.11
N LEU A 326 0.75 17.84 -0.78
CA LEU A 326 2.21 17.89 -0.80
C LEU A 326 2.75 18.24 -2.19
N MET A 327 2.15 17.71 -3.25
CA MET A 327 2.56 18.00 -4.62
C MET A 327 2.31 19.46 -4.99
N GLU A 328 1.16 20.03 -4.60
CA GLU A 328 0.84 21.45 -4.77
C GLU A 328 1.83 22.36 -4.01
N GLN A 329 2.12 22.04 -2.74
CA GLN A 329 3.11 22.78 -1.93
C GLN A 329 4.52 22.75 -2.54
N ASN A 330 4.98 21.58 -3.01
CA ASN A 330 6.30 21.45 -3.64
C ASN A 330 6.38 22.25 -4.96
N VAL A 331 5.32 22.30 -5.76
CA VAL A 331 5.29 23.14 -6.99
C VAL A 331 5.34 24.63 -6.65
N ALA A 332 4.60 25.08 -5.63
CA ALA A 332 4.63 26.47 -5.17
C ALA A 332 6.02 26.88 -4.62
N LEU A 333 6.68 25.98 -3.89
CA LEU A 333 8.05 26.16 -3.40
C LEU A 333 9.04 26.32 -4.56
N ASP A 334 9.00 25.42 -5.54
CA ASP A 334 9.92 25.40 -6.67
C ASP A 334 9.80 26.68 -7.50
N LEU A 335 8.59 27.23 -7.65
CA LEU A 335 8.35 28.51 -8.29
C LEU A 335 8.97 29.67 -7.49
N ALA A 336 8.64 29.78 -6.19
CA ALA A 336 9.16 30.85 -5.33
C ALA A 336 10.70 30.82 -5.23
N ARG A 337 11.30 29.63 -5.20
CA ARG A 337 12.74 29.43 -5.25
C ARG A 337 13.34 29.95 -6.56
N ARG A 338 12.76 29.62 -7.71
CA ARG A 338 13.25 30.07 -9.02
C ARG A 338 13.18 31.59 -9.16
N GLU A 339 12.11 32.22 -8.67
CA GLU A 339 11.97 33.69 -8.63
C GLU A 339 13.02 34.35 -7.74
N ALA A 340 13.33 33.77 -6.58
CA ALA A 340 14.43 34.24 -5.73
C ALA A 340 15.79 34.10 -6.43
N GLU A 341 16.06 32.96 -7.09
CA GLU A 341 17.30 32.72 -7.81
C GLU A 341 17.49 33.64 -9.03
N THR A 342 16.44 33.97 -9.79
CA THR A 342 16.54 34.95 -10.89
C THR A 342 16.80 36.36 -10.38
N ALA A 343 16.15 36.77 -9.27
CA ALA A 343 16.42 38.05 -8.62
C ALA A 343 17.84 38.12 -7.99
N ILE A 344 18.40 37.00 -7.53
CA ILE A 344 19.81 36.92 -7.09
C ILE A 344 20.75 37.09 -8.29
N ARG A 345 20.54 36.34 -9.38
CA ARG A 345 21.38 36.41 -10.60
C ARG A 345 21.41 37.82 -11.19
N ALA A 346 20.25 38.42 -11.46
CA ALA A 346 20.15 39.76 -12.03
C ALA A 346 20.87 40.84 -11.19
N ARG A 347 20.86 40.71 -9.85
CA ARG A 347 21.63 41.60 -8.96
C ARG A 347 23.15 41.38 -9.10
N ASN A 348 23.60 40.13 -9.13
CA ASN A 348 25.04 39.82 -9.27
C ASN A 348 25.57 40.33 -10.63
N ASP A 349 24.80 40.11 -11.70
CA ASP A 349 25.14 40.60 -13.04
C ASP A 349 25.23 42.14 -13.06
N PHE A 350 24.26 42.83 -12.44
CA PHE A 350 24.30 44.29 -12.29
C PHE A 350 25.53 44.78 -11.53
N LEU A 351 25.89 44.15 -10.41
CA LEU A 351 27.08 44.50 -9.62
C LEU A 351 28.39 44.27 -10.40
N ALA A 352 28.46 43.19 -11.18
CA ALA A 352 29.63 42.90 -12.01
C ALA A 352 29.82 43.95 -13.11
N VAL A 353 28.74 44.36 -13.79
CA VAL A 353 28.76 45.43 -14.80
C VAL A 353 29.11 46.77 -14.16
N MET A 354 28.44 47.17 -13.07
CA MET A 354 28.70 48.42 -12.36
C MET A 354 30.17 48.53 -11.90
N ASN A 355 30.75 47.46 -11.32
CA ASN A 355 32.16 47.44 -10.91
C ASN A 355 33.15 47.41 -12.08
N HIS A 356 32.73 47.04 -13.29
CA HIS A 356 33.55 47.21 -14.50
C HIS A 356 33.50 48.67 -14.98
N GLU A 357 32.28 49.22 -15.10
CA GLU A 357 32.05 50.58 -15.61
C GLU A 357 32.57 51.67 -14.65
N MET A 358 32.55 51.48 -13.33
CA MET A 358 33.15 52.40 -12.37
C MET A 358 34.69 52.31 -12.29
N ARG A 359 35.29 51.20 -12.72
CA ARG A 359 36.76 51.02 -12.62
C ARG A 359 37.50 51.93 -13.59
N THR A 360 37.00 52.04 -14.82
CA THR A 360 37.56 52.86 -15.89
C THR A 360 37.68 54.35 -15.53
N PRO A 361 36.60 55.06 -15.11
CA PRO A 361 36.70 56.45 -14.66
C PRO A 361 37.61 56.58 -13.44
N MET A 362 37.61 55.63 -12.50
CA MET A 362 38.51 55.71 -11.34
C MET A 362 39.99 55.64 -11.71
N HIS A 363 40.39 54.76 -12.62
CA HIS A 363 41.79 54.70 -13.08
C HIS A 363 42.19 55.97 -13.84
N ALA A 364 41.27 56.55 -14.63
CA ALA A 364 41.50 57.82 -15.30
C ALA A 364 41.69 58.98 -14.29
N ILE A 365 40.84 59.07 -13.26
CA ILE A 365 40.95 60.10 -12.21
C ILE A 365 42.24 59.92 -11.41
N ILE A 366 42.62 58.69 -11.04
CA ILE A 366 43.90 58.41 -10.36
C ILE A 366 45.08 58.84 -11.22
N ALA A 367 45.11 58.46 -12.50
CA ALA A 367 46.21 58.81 -13.42
C ALA A 367 46.33 60.33 -13.61
N LEU A 368 45.22 61.02 -13.88
CA LEU A 368 45.20 62.48 -14.07
C LEU A 368 45.57 63.23 -12.79
N SER A 369 45.13 62.75 -11.61
CA SER A 369 45.50 63.36 -10.33
C SER A 369 46.98 63.16 -10.01
N SER A 370 47.55 62.00 -10.34
CA SER A 370 49.00 61.76 -10.20
C SER A 370 49.82 62.65 -11.12
N LEU A 371 49.41 62.79 -12.39
CA LEU A 371 50.07 63.71 -13.34
C LEU A 371 49.98 65.18 -12.88
N LEU A 372 48.83 65.60 -12.33
CA LEU A 372 48.69 66.93 -11.75
C LEU A 372 49.67 67.19 -10.60
N GLN A 373 49.97 66.18 -9.75
CA GLN A 373 50.95 66.34 -8.66
C GLN A 373 52.39 66.56 -9.14
N GLU A 374 52.74 66.07 -10.34
CA GLU A 374 54.05 66.29 -10.95
C GLU A 374 54.21 67.71 -11.53
N THR A 375 53.12 68.49 -11.64
CA THR A 375 53.15 69.88 -12.13
C THR A 375 53.40 70.90 -11.02
N GLU A 376 53.76 72.13 -11.41
CA GLU A 376 53.85 73.26 -10.48
C GLU A 376 52.46 73.68 -10.01
N LEU A 377 52.13 73.33 -8.76
CA LEU A 377 50.89 73.66 -8.06
C LEU A 377 51.16 74.53 -6.83
N THR A 378 50.22 75.43 -6.50
CA THR A 378 50.22 76.14 -5.20
C THR A 378 50.06 75.15 -4.03
N PRO A 379 50.38 75.54 -2.77
CA PRO A 379 50.15 74.69 -1.61
C PRO A 379 48.69 74.22 -1.48
N GLU A 380 47.73 75.11 -1.76
CA GLU A 380 46.30 74.84 -1.71
C GLU A 380 45.87 73.87 -2.82
N GLN A 381 46.26 74.13 -4.07
CA GLN A 381 45.99 73.24 -5.20
C GLN A 381 46.58 71.84 -4.97
N ARG A 382 47.82 71.76 -4.46
CA ARG A 382 48.47 70.47 -4.15
C ARG A 382 47.70 69.69 -3.10
N LEU A 383 47.24 70.33 -2.02
CA LEU A 383 46.41 69.68 -0.99
C LEU A 383 45.09 69.16 -1.54
N MET A 384 44.46 69.89 -2.47
CA MET A 384 43.21 69.48 -3.12
C MET A 384 43.45 68.26 -4.03
N VAL A 385 44.49 68.28 -4.87
CA VAL A 385 44.86 67.14 -5.73
C VAL A 385 45.29 65.92 -4.91
N GLU A 386 46.01 66.10 -3.80
CA GLU A 386 46.34 65.01 -2.86
C GLU A 386 45.07 64.39 -2.22
N THR A 387 44.12 65.23 -1.83
CA THR A 387 42.86 64.76 -1.25
C THR A 387 41.96 64.06 -2.29
N ILE A 388 41.93 64.55 -3.53
CA ILE A 388 41.30 63.85 -4.67
C ILE A 388 41.96 62.48 -4.85
N LEU A 389 43.28 62.42 -5.05
CA LEU A 389 44.02 61.17 -5.28
C LEU A 389 43.81 60.17 -4.14
N LYS A 390 43.83 60.61 -2.88
CA LYS A 390 43.54 59.76 -1.71
C LYS A 390 42.11 59.22 -1.73
N SER A 391 41.13 60.07 -2.02
CA SER A 391 39.72 59.68 -2.15
C SER A 391 39.48 58.73 -3.33
N SER A 392 40.22 58.92 -4.43
CA SER A 392 40.15 58.07 -5.62
C SER A 392 40.72 56.68 -5.38
N ASN A 393 41.87 56.57 -4.72
CA ASN A 393 42.45 55.28 -4.33
C ASN A 393 41.57 54.53 -3.33
N LEU A 394 40.97 55.24 -2.36
CA LEU A 394 39.99 54.65 -1.44
C LEU A 394 38.77 54.09 -2.19
N LEU A 395 38.19 54.85 -3.12
CA LEU A 395 37.04 54.43 -3.90
C LEU A 395 37.38 53.24 -4.83
N ALA A 396 38.57 53.21 -5.44
CA ALA A 396 39.04 52.07 -6.23
C ALA A 396 39.22 50.80 -5.37
N THR A 397 39.72 50.93 -4.14
CA THR A 397 39.82 49.82 -3.19
C THR A 397 38.43 49.30 -2.81
N LEU A 398 37.48 50.19 -2.49
CA LEU A 398 36.10 49.81 -2.16
C LEU A 398 35.39 49.11 -3.33
N ILE A 399 35.59 49.55 -4.57
CA ILE A 399 35.05 48.88 -5.77
C ILE A 399 35.57 47.43 -5.89
N ASN A 400 36.86 47.21 -5.63
CA ASN A 400 37.46 45.88 -5.67
C ASN A 400 36.98 44.99 -4.51
N ASP A 401 36.97 45.50 -3.27
CA ASP A 401 36.47 44.79 -2.08
C ASP A 401 35.03 44.27 -2.29
N VAL A 402 34.17 45.06 -2.95
CA VAL A 402 32.78 44.66 -3.29
C VAL A 402 32.75 43.52 -4.30
N LEU A 403 33.58 43.58 -5.34
CA LEU A 403 33.64 42.57 -6.38
C LEU A 403 34.11 41.22 -5.81
N ASP A 404 35.18 41.26 -5.01
CA ASP A 404 35.73 40.07 -4.37
C ASP A 404 34.75 39.48 -3.35
N LEU A 405 34.05 40.31 -2.59
CA LEU A 405 32.98 39.85 -1.71
C LEU A 405 31.82 39.20 -2.49
N SER A 406 31.40 39.78 -3.62
CA SER A 406 30.34 39.19 -4.46
C SER A 406 30.75 37.80 -4.98
N ARG A 407 31.97 37.67 -5.49
CA ARG A 407 32.56 36.41 -5.98
C ARG A 407 32.74 35.36 -4.87
N LEU A 408 32.91 35.80 -3.64
CA LEU A 408 33.04 34.97 -2.44
C LEU A 408 31.68 34.59 -1.82
N GLU A 409 30.60 35.30 -2.17
CA GLU A 409 29.23 34.90 -1.85
C GLU A 409 28.70 33.83 -2.81
N ASP A 410 28.95 33.96 -4.11
CA ASP A 410 28.53 32.97 -5.12
C ASP A 410 29.53 31.83 -5.35
N GLY A 411 30.72 31.89 -4.74
CA GLY A 411 31.73 30.84 -4.81
C GLY A 411 32.57 30.84 -6.10
N SER A 412 32.43 31.87 -6.94
CA SER A 412 33.24 32.03 -8.15
C SER A 412 34.66 32.55 -7.91
N LEU A 413 35.01 32.97 -6.69
CA LEU A 413 36.35 33.46 -6.34
C LEU A 413 37.39 32.32 -6.47
N GLN A 414 38.18 32.37 -7.54
CA GLN A 414 39.30 31.47 -7.75
C GLN A 414 40.54 31.97 -7.00
N LEU A 415 41.19 31.06 -6.28
CA LEU A 415 42.44 31.31 -5.57
C LEU A 415 43.62 31.04 -6.50
N ASP A 416 44.52 32.02 -6.65
CA ASP A 416 45.79 31.80 -7.34
C ASP A 416 46.77 31.05 -6.43
N ILE A 417 47.29 29.91 -6.91
CA ILE A 417 48.16 29.01 -6.14
C ILE A 417 49.58 29.11 -6.72
N GLY A 418 50.38 30.01 -6.16
CA GLY A 418 51.76 30.24 -6.56
C GLY A 418 52.74 30.26 -5.39
N THR A 419 54.03 30.11 -5.68
CA THR A 419 55.10 30.32 -4.70
C THR A 419 55.33 31.82 -4.52
N PHE A 420 55.06 32.35 -3.33
CA PHE A 420 55.28 33.77 -3.00
C PHE A 420 56.21 33.93 -1.79
N ASN A 421 56.94 35.05 -1.74
CA ASN A 421 57.80 35.37 -0.60
C ASN A 421 56.97 36.09 0.47
N LEU A 422 56.73 35.39 1.58
CA LEU A 422 55.96 35.89 2.73
C LEU A 422 56.52 37.20 3.29
N HIS A 423 57.84 37.36 3.34
CA HIS A 423 58.52 38.54 3.90
C HIS A 423 58.33 39.79 3.02
N SER A 424 58.19 39.66 1.70
CA SER A 424 57.91 40.82 0.84
C SER A 424 56.48 41.33 0.98
N VAL A 425 55.51 40.46 1.25
CA VAL A 425 54.08 40.83 1.40
C VAL A 425 53.84 41.73 2.61
N PHE A 426 54.64 41.59 3.68
CA PHE A 426 54.46 42.34 4.93
C PHE A 426 55.36 43.57 5.09
N LYS A 427 55.98 44.06 4.01
CA LYS A 427 56.92 45.20 4.07
C LYS A 427 56.23 46.58 4.21
N GLU A 428 54.90 46.62 4.22
CA GLU A 428 54.08 47.84 4.13
C GLU A 428 53.50 48.34 5.48
N PHE A 429 53.92 47.73 6.60
CA PHE A 429 53.47 48.15 7.93
C PHE A 429 54.32 49.30 8.53
N SER A 430 53.68 50.11 9.36
CA SER A 430 54.19 51.38 9.91
C SER A 430 55.61 51.32 10.50
N LYS A 431 56.36 52.41 10.34
CA LYS A 431 57.70 52.64 10.94
C LYS A 431 57.72 52.58 12.48
N GLU A 432 56.57 52.63 13.16
CA GLU A 432 56.45 52.73 14.62
C GLU A 432 55.69 51.56 15.28
N GLY A 433 55.69 50.37 14.66
CA GLY A 433 55.07 49.18 15.24
C GLY A 433 55.83 47.89 14.94
N SER A 434 55.72 46.90 15.83
CA SER A 434 56.27 45.56 15.60
C SER A 434 55.15 44.54 15.41
N ILE A 435 55.25 43.74 14.35
CA ILE A 435 54.38 42.57 14.12
C ILE A 435 55.25 41.33 14.20
N SER A 436 54.95 40.44 15.14
CA SER A 436 55.56 39.11 15.24
C SER A 436 54.60 38.08 14.64
N ILE A 437 55.05 37.38 13.60
CA ILE A 437 54.32 36.26 13.00
C ILE A 437 55.00 34.96 13.42
N ILE A 438 54.23 34.02 13.94
CA ILE A 438 54.71 32.68 14.32
C ILE A 438 53.90 31.67 13.51
N ALA A 439 54.56 30.99 12.58
CA ALA A 439 53.98 29.91 11.81
C ALA A 439 54.50 28.56 12.34
N PHE A 440 53.60 27.65 12.72
CA PHE A 440 53.98 26.32 13.21
C PHE A 440 53.05 25.22 12.72
N VAL A 441 53.61 24.03 12.54
CA VAL A 441 52.84 22.84 12.14
C VAL A 441 51.98 22.40 13.32
N ALA A 442 50.66 22.44 13.16
CA ALA A 442 49.69 22.08 14.17
C ALA A 442 49.41 20.56 14.13
N LYS A 443 49.41 19.92 15.30
CA LYS A 443 48.92 18.54 15.45
C LYS A 443 47.39 18.53 15.42
N SER A 444 46.79 17.55 14.74
CA SER A 444 45.33 17.40 14.57
C SER A 444 44.54 17.52 15.89
N GLU A 445 45.08 16.97 16.97
CA GLU A 445 44.49 17.01 18.32
C GLU A 445 44.29 18.44 18.87
N SER A 446 45.11 19.40 18.42
CA SER A 446 45.06 20.81 18.84
C SER A 446 44.07 21.69 18.05
N LEU A 447 43.27 21.08 17.17
CA LEU A 447 42.31 21.76 16.28
C LEU A 447 40.85 21.34 16.52
N ARG A 448 40.57 20.43 17.47
CA ARG A 448 39.20 20.06 17.85
C ARG A 448 38.53 21.17 18.66
N ASP A 449 38.00 22.18 17.98
CA ASP A 449 36.90 22.98 18.51
C ASP A 449 35.58 22.23 18.21
N SER A 450 34.75 22.02 19.22
CA SER A 450 33.60 21.09 19.20
C SER A 450 32.38 21.64 18.46
N ARG A 451 32.58 22.46 17.43
CA ARG A 451 31.54 23.23 16.71
C ARG A 451 31.77 23.44 15.20
N ALA A 452 32.75 22.77 14.59
CA ALA A 452 32.98 22.85 13.13
C ALA A 452 32.59 21.53 12.42
N PRO A 453 31.97 21.57 11.23
CA PRO A 453 31.45 20.39 10.53
C PRO A 453 32.56 19.50 9.93
N ASP A 454 32.19 18.27 9.57
CA ASP A 454 33.01 17.06 9.39
C ASP A 454 34.08 17.04 8.26
N PHE A 455 34.58 18.18 7.79
CA PHE A 455 35.46 18.26 6.62
C PHE A 455 36.92 18.67 6.91
N PHE A 456 37.56 17.97 7.85
CA PHE A 456 39.00 18.04 8.05
C PHE A 456 39.71 16.85 7.36
N PRO A 457 40.61 17.06 6.38
CA PRO A 457 41.39 15.96 5.83
C PRO A 457 42.27 15.32 6.91
N MET A 458 42.21 13.99 7.01
CA MET A 458 43.09 13.24 7.91
C MET A 458 44.56 13.50 7.56
N PRO A 459 45.44 13.78 8.55
CA PRO A 459 46.87 13.94 8.30
C PRO A 459 47.43 12.71 7.57
N SER A 460 48.15 12.96 6.48
CA SER A 460 48.86 11.94 5.69
C SER A 460 50.25 12.48 5.37
N ASP A 461 51.15 11.64 4.88
CA ASP A 461 52.56 12.03 4.63
C ASP A 461 52.72 13.23 3.66
N ASN A 462 51.67 13.59 2.91
CA ASN A 462 51.62 14.75 2.01
C ASN A 462 50.83 15.97 2.55
N HIS A 463 50.19 15.91 3.72
CA HIS A 463 49.32 16.98 4.21
C HIS A 463 49.54 17.31 5.70
N PHE A 464 49.86 18.57 5.99
CA PHE A 464 50.04 19.08 7.35
C PHE A 464 49.27 20.39 7.56
N TYR A 465 48.83 20.64 8.80
CA TYR A 465 48.14 21.87 9.17
C TYR A 465 49.15 22.95 9.54
N LEU A 466 49.09 24.12 8.88
CA LEU A 466 49.90 25.28 9.25
C LEU A 466 49.08 26.27 10.07
N ARG A 467 49.43 26.47 11.35
CA ARG A 467 48.86 27.56 12.16
C ARG A 467 49.74 28.79 12.02
N VAL A 468 49.19 29.86 11.46
CA VAL A 468 49.83 31.18 11.40
C VAL A 468 49.22 32.06 12.48
N GLN A 469 50.03 32.47 13.45
CA GLN A 469 49.65 33.45 14.47
C GLN A 469 50.28 34.79 14.13
N VAL A 470 49.44 35.82 13.96
CA VAL A 470 49.88 37.22 13.83
C VAL A 470 49.65 37.91 15.16
N LYS A 471 50.67 38.59 15.69
CA LYS A 471 50.58 39.41 16.90
C LYS A 471 51.21 40.77 16.62
N ASP A 472 50.45 41.83 16.81
CA ASP A 472 50.90 43.21 16.72
C ASP A 472 51.20 43.82 18.11
N SER A 473 51.84 44.99 18.10
CA SER A 473 52.08 45.83 19.28
C SER A 473 51.14 47.04 19.36
N GLY A 474 49.93 46.93 18.79
CA GLY A 474 48.93 48.00 18.74
C GLY A 474 48.17 48.19 20.06
N SER A 475 47.13 49.01 20.00
CA SER A 475 46.29 49.41 21.15
C SER A 475 45.44 48.27 21.75
N GLY A 476 45.46 47.09 21.15
CA GLY A 476 44.49 46.03 21.43
C GLY A 476 43.08 46.36 20.94
N ILE A 477 42.16 45.44 21.20
CA ILE A 477 40.74 45.50 20.82
C ILE A 477 39.91 45.39 22.10
N ASN A 478 38.84 46.19 22.21
CA ASN A 478 37.92 46.10 23.34
C ASN A 478 37.21 44.73 23.35
N PRO A 479 37.17 43.98 24.48
CA PRO A 479 36.48 42.69 24.57
C PRO A 479 35.04 42.66 24.05
N GLN A 480 34.30 43.78 24.13
CA GLN A 480 32.93 43.89 23.60
C GLN A 480 32.85 44.04 22.07
N GLU A 481 33.95 44.39 21.41
CA GLU A 481 34.05 44.54 19.96
C GLU A 481 34.58 43.26 19.27
N ILE A 482 35.24 42.36 20.01
CA ILE A 482 35.76 41.07 19.50
C ILE A 482 34.67 40.25 18.76
N PRO A 483 33.42 40.12 19.24
CA PRO A 483 32.37 39.39 18.50
C PRO A 483 31.97 40.06 17.17
N LYS A 484 32.21 41.37 17.03
CA LYS A 484 31.84 42.17 15.87
C LYS A 484 32.98 42.31 14.86
N LEU A 485 34.22 41.96 15.23
CA LEU A 485 35.42 42.14 14.40
C LEU A 485 35.35 41.50 13.01
N PHE A 486 34.57 40.43 12.88
CA PHE A 486 34.35 39.68 11.64
C PHE A 486 32.98 39.95 10.99
N THR A 487 32.21 40.91 11.52
CA THR A 487 31.01 41.40 10.85
C THR A 487 31.39 42.46 9.83
N LYS A 488 30.83 42.36 8.62
CA LYS A 488 31.14 43.26 7.50
C LYS A 488 30.92 44.72 7.92
N PHE A 489 31.86 45.60 7.56
CA PHE A 489 31.83 47.05 7.85
C PHE A 489 31.91 47.45 9.33
N SER A 490 32.15 46.52 10.26
CA SER A 490 32.32 46.88 11.68
C SER A 490 33.69 47.50 11.95
N GLN A 491 33.74 48.83 12.07
CA GLN A 491 34.92 49.57 12.53
C GLN A 491 34.85 49.82 14.06
N SER A 492 35.97 49.66 14.76
CA SER A 492 36.10 50.06 16.17
C SER A 492 36.18 51.58 16.30
N GLN A 493 35.46 52.16 17.26
CA GLN A 493 35.46 53.62 17.46
C GLN A 493 36.81 54.17 17.92
N SER A 494 37.73 53.32 18.42
CA SER A 494 39.07 53.76 18.83
C SER A 494 40.01 54.11 17.67
N SER A 495 39.66 53.76 16.42
CA SER A 495 40.52 53.97 15.24
C SER A 495 40.35 55.33 14.55
N ALA A 496 39.35 56.13 14.93
CA ALA A 496 38.96 57.37 14.26
C ALA A 496 40.03 58.50 14.26
N THR A 497 41.12 58.33 15.00
CA THR A 497 42.22 59.31 15.14
C THR A 497 43.46 58.99 14.28
N ARG A 498 43.46 57.91 13.50
CA ARG A 498 44.56 57.56 12.58
C ARG A 498 44.17 57.86 11.12
N ASN A 499 45.10 58.44 10.36
CA ASN A 499 44.94 58.89 8.97
C ASN A 499 44.64 57.80 7.90
N SER A 500 44.36 56.58 8.34
CA SER A 500 44.18 55.36 7.55
C SER A 500 42.86 54.67 7.91
N GLY A 501 41.74 55.24 7.45
CA GLY A 501 40.42 54.59 7.54
C GLY A 501 40.35 53.39 6.60
N GLY A 502 40.09 52.20 7.13
CA GLY A 502 39.91 50.97 6.36
C GLY A 502 38.44 50.56 6.26
N SER A 503 38.06 49.91 5.16
CA SER A 503 36.67 49.59 4.77
C SER A 503 35.86 48.72 5.75
N GLY A 504 36.49 48.15 6.78
CA GLY A 504 35.86 47.16 7.67
C GLY A 504 35.48 45.84 6.99
N LEU A 505 35.84 45.66 5.70
CA LEU A 505 35.61 44.44 4.93
C LEU A 505 36.75 43.43 5.09
N GLY A 506 38.01 43.88 5.22
CA GLY A 506 39.20 43.02 5.20
C GLY A 506 39.13 41.79 6.11
N LEU A 507 38.78 41.97 7.39
CA LEU A 507 38.65 40.84 8.34
C LEU A 507 37.46 39.91 8.01
N ALA A 508 36.36 40.45 7.51
CA ALA A 508 35.20 39.67 7.08
C ALA A 508 35.50 38.84 5.81
N ILE A 509 36.26 39.41 4.88
CA ILE A 509 36.78 38.72 3.68
C ILE A 509 37.78 37.64 4.10
N CYS A 510 38.77 37.96 4.94
CA CYS A 510 39.73 36.98 5.47
C CYS A 510 39.05 35.76 6.10
N LYS A 511 38.04 35.95 6.97
CA LYS A 511 37.34 34.85 7.64
C LYS A 511 36.74 33.82 6.66
N ARG A 512 36.31 34.24 5.47
CA ARG A 512 35.66 33.37 4.48
C ARG A 512 36.61 32.90 3.37
N ASN A 513 37.64 33.68 3.04
CA ASN A 513 38.77 33.20 2.23
C ASN A 513 39.52 32.06 2.93
N PHE A 514 39.78 32.16 4.24
CA PHE A 514 40.38 31.06 5.00
C PHE A 514 39.47 29.82 5.04
N LEU A 515 38.14 29.99 4.99
CA LEU A 515 37.20 28.87 4.88
C LEU A 515 37.33 28.11 3.54
N LEU A 516 37.62 28.82 2.44
CA LEU A 516 37.92 28.24 1.11
C LEU A 516 39.29 27.56 1.04
N VAL A 517 40.24 27.93 1.92
CA VAL A 517 41.61 27.39 1.98
C VAL A 517 41.76 26.26 3.02
N GLN A 518 40.65 25.72 3.58
CA GLN A 518 40.67 24.76 4.71
C GLN A 518 41.39 25.27 5.97
N VAL A 519 41.38 26.59 6.21
CA VAL A 519 41.98 27.23 7.40
C VAL A 519 40.88 27.66 8.37
N ALA A 520 40.82 27.01 9.52
CA ALA A 520 39.91 27.38 10.60
C ALA A 520 40.41 28.63 11.36
N VAL A 521 39.63 29.72 11.34
CA VAL A 521 39.85 30.91 12.17
C VAL A 521 39.01 30.79 13.44
N ALA A 522 39.66 30.44 14.56
CA ALA A 522 38.98 30.18 15.84
C ALA A 522 39.34 31.21 16.93
N LEU A 523 38.30 31.67 17.63
CA LEU A 523 38.36 32.28 18.97
C LEU A 523 37.48 31.41 19.86
N SER A 524 38.06 30.75 20.85
CA SER A 524 37.45 29.58 21.50
C SER A 524 36.49 29.92 22.65
N HIS A 525 35.40 29.15 22.75
CA HIS A 525 34.67 28.62 23.93
C HIS A 525 33.52 27.67 23.42
N ALA A 526 32.97 26.75 24.23
CA ALA A 526 31.97 25.69 23.84
C ALA A 526 30.48 26.17 23.84
N ALA A 527 29.40 25.43 23.47
CA ALA A 527 29.09 23.99 23.25
C ALA A 527 28.02 23.82 22.08
N ILE A 528 27.64 22.67 21.47
CA ILE A 528 27.14 21.31 21.90
C ILE A 528 25.65 21.38 22.39
N LEU A 529 24.61 20.58 22.00
CA LEU A 529 24.44 19.23 21.36
C LEU A 529 23.17 19.14 20.41
N GLU A 530 22.82 17.91 19.98
CA GLU A 530 21.78 17.33 19.07
C GLU A 530 20.58 16.63 19.81
N GLU A 531 19.53 15.96 19.25
CA GLU A 531 18.79 15.83 17.94
C GLU A 531 17.51 14.91 18.18
N SER A 532 16.55 14.82 17.24
CA SER A 532 15.73 13.62 16.81
C SER A 532 14.18 13.67 16.84
N MET A 533 13.48 13.37 15.69
CA MET A 533 12.44 12.31 15.56
C MET A 533 11.90 12.01 14.12
N ARG A 534 12.72 11.27 13.37
CA ARG A 534 12.83 11.14 11.90
C ARG A 534 11.66 10.58 11.05
N ALA A 535 10.39 10.89 11.33
CA ALA A 535 9.27 10.45 10.45
C ALA A 535 8.06 11.39 10.35
N ARG A 536 7.75 12.16 11.40
CA ARG A 536 6.94 13.39 11.25
C ARG A 536 7.78 14.56 10.76
N ASP A 537 9.09 14.48 11.04
CA ASP A 537 10.15 15.34 10.53
C ASP A 537 9.93 15.63 9.04
N LEU A 538 9.95 14.68 8.09
CA LEU A 538 9.87 15.01 6.65
C LEU A 538 8.75 15.98 6.19
N LEU A 539 7.57 15.95 6.81
CA LEU A 539 6.44 16.85 6.48
C LEU A 539 6.49 18.18 7.27
N MET A 540 7.00 18.13 8.50
CA MET A 540 7.18 19.30 9.36
C MET A 540 8.48 20.03 9.04
N GLU A 541 9.61 19.34 8.88
CA GLU A 541 10.85 19.76 8.21
C GLU A 541 10.57 20.36 6.84
N GLN A 542 9.72 19.81 5.95
CA GLN A 542 9.50 20.49 4.67
C GLN A 542 8.85 21.87 4.85
N ASN A 543 7.87 22.01 5.75
CA ASN A 543 7.22 23.30 6.01
C ASN A 543 8.08 24.23 6.88
N VAL A 544 8.82 23.70 7.85
CA VAL A 544 9.77 24.42 8.70
C VAL A 544 11.02 24.82 7.91
N ALA A 545 11.51 23.99 6.98
CA ALA A 545 12.56 24.35 6.04
C ALA A 545 12.03 25.24 4.92
N LEU A 546 10.74 25.21 4.59
CA LEU A 546 10.10 26.28 3.79
C LEU A 546 10.24 27.61 4.50
N ASP A 547 9.80 27.66 5.75
CA ASP A 547 9.77 28.87 6.55
C ASP A 547 11.19 29.31 6.98
N LEU A 548 12.10 28.36 7.20
CA LEU A 548 13.51 28.61 7.50
C LEU A 548 14.24 29.06 6.24
N ALA A 549 14.13 28.37 5.10
CA ALA A 549 14.73 28.83 3.85
C ALA A 549 14.11 30.13 3.35
N ARG A 550 12.82 30.38 3.62
CA ARG A 550 12.17 31.68 3.38
C ARG A 550 12.70 32.75 4.32
N ARG A 551 12.85 32.48 5.62
CA ARG A 551 13.44 33.43 6.59
C ARG A 551 14.93 33.64 6.35
N GLU A 552 15.67 32.63 5.89
CA GLU A 552 17.06 32.72 5.47
C GLU A 552 17.17 33.50 4.16
N ALA A 553 16.29 33.28 3.18
CA ALA A 553 16.21 34.11 1.98
C ALA A 553 15.83 35.56 2.34
N GLU A 554 14.84 35.79 3.19
CA GLU A 554 14.41 37.13 3.62
C GLU A 554 15.44 37.84 4.52
N THR A 555 16.24 37.11 5.31
CA THR A 555 17.35 37.70 6.09
C THR A 555 18.59 37.88 5.24
N ALA A 556 18.90 36.98 4.31
CA ALA A 556 19.96 37.17 3.32
C ALA A 556 19.64 38.34 2.38
N ILE A 557 18.38 38.52 1.96
CA ILE A 557 17.90 39.66 1.17
C ILE A 557 17.93 40.95 1.99
N ARG A 558 17.57 40.94 3.29
CA ARG A 558 17.72 42.11 4.16
C ARG A 558 19.17 42.51 4.35
N ALA A 559 20.03 41.58 4.79
CA ALA A 559 21.47 41.81 4.91
C ALA A 559 22.12 42.26 3.59
N ARG A 560 21.57 41.86 2.43
CA ARG A 560 21.90 42.35 1.08
C ARG A 560 21.53 43.79 0.84
N ASN A 561 20.31 44.17 1.21
CA ASN A 561 19.79 45.50 0.95
C ASN A 561 20.45 46.51 1.90
N ASP A 562 20.68 46.09 3.15
CA ASP A 562 21.51 46.81 4.12
C ASP A 562 22.97 46.93 3.62
N PHE A 563 23.54 45.86 3.04
CA PHE A 563 24.85 45.90 2.39
C PHE A 563 24.91 46.93 1.26
N LEU A 564 23.93 46.95 0.36
CA LEU A 564 23.87 47.92 -0.75
C LEU A 564 23.66 49.35 -0.24
N ALA A 565 22.87 49.55 0.83
CA ALA A 565 22.66 50.85 1.45
C ALA A 565 23.94 51.39 2.13
N VAL A 566 24.66 50.54 2.87
CA VAL A 566 25.96 50.87 3.47
C VAL A 566 27.03 51.12 2.40
N MET A 567 27.09 50.29 1.35
CA MET A 567 28.01 50.52 0.24
C MET A 567 27.76 51.86 -0.47
N ASN A 568 26.49 52.19 -0.74
CA ASN A 568 26.12 53.47 -1.32
C ASN A 568 26.52 54.64 -0.38
N HIS A 569 26.37 54.48 0.94
CA HIS A 569 26.83 55.47 1.92
C HIS A 569 28.35 55.66 1.92
N GLU A 570 29.12 54.57 2.00
CA GLU A 570 30.59 54.59 2.09
C GLU A 570 31.25 55.07 0.79
N MET A 571 30.69 54.73 -0.38
CA MET A 571 31.21 55.21 -1.68
C MET A 571 30.84 56.67 -1.97
N ARG A 572 29.69 57.15 -1.46
CA ARG A 572 29.20 58.51 -1.72
C ARG A 572 30.12 59.59 -1.14
N THR A 573 30.69 59.39 0.04
CA THR A 573 31.57 60.37 0.68
C THR A 573 32.84 60.68 -0.14
N PRO A 574 33.70 59.72 -0.53
CA PRO A 574 34.87 59.99 -1.36
C PRO A 574 34.49 60.49 -2.77
N MET A 575 33.36 60.04 -3.33
CA MET A 575 32.86 60.51 -4.62
C MET A 575 32.45 61.99 -4.59
N HIS A 576 31.71 62.43 -3.57
CA HIS A 576 31.40 63.85 -3.34
C HIS A 576 32.67 64.68 -3.11
N ALA A 577 33.66 64.14 -2.38
CA ALA A 577 34.93 64.83 -2.19
C ALA A 577 35.70 65.03 -3.50
N ILE A 578 35.77 64.01 -4.37
CA ILE A 578 36.37 64.12 -5.71
C ILE A 578 35.67 65.21 -6.53
N ILE A 579 34.33 65.19 -6.60
CA ILE A 579 33.55 66.18 -7.37
C ILE A 579 33.79 67.59 -6.83
N ALA A 580 33.56 67.82 -5.53
CA ALA A 580 33.63 69.14 -4.93
C ALA A 580 35.03 69.76 -5.03
N LEU A 581 36.09 68.98 -4.76
CA LEU A 581 37.47 69.46 -4.85
C LEU A 581 37.89 69.70 -6.31
N SER A 582 37.45 68.87 -7.26
CA SER A 582 37.75 69.09 -8.68
C SER A 582 37.07 70.35 -9.22
N SER A 583 35.83 70.63 -8.80
CA SER A 583 35.12 71.87 -9.13
C SER A 583 35.83 73.10 -8.54
N LEU A 584 36.21 73.05 -7.26
CA LEU A 584 36.97 74.13 -6.62
C LEU A 584 38.34 74.35 -7.29
N LEU A 585 39.02 73.29 -7.75
CA LEU A 585 40.27 73.39 -8.52
C LEU A 585 40.06 74.14 -9.83
N GLN A 586 38.94 73.90 -10.53
CA GLN A 586 38.59 74.57 -11.79
C GLN A 586 38.36 76.09 -11.64
N GLU A 587 38.06 76.56 -10.43
CA GLU A 587 37.93 77.99 -10.10
C GLU A 587 39.28 78.69 -9.81
N THR A 588 40.37 77.94 -9.68
CA THR A 588 41.72 78.49 -9.44
C THR A 588 42.47 78.83 -10.74
N GLU A 589 43.54 79.62 -10.63
CA GLU A 589 44.45 79.87 -11.77
C GLU A 589 45.27 78.60 -12.07
N LEU A 590 44.94 77.97 -13.21
CA LEU A 590 45.58 76.75 -13.73
C LEU A 590 46.17 77.02 -15.12
N THR A 591 47.25 76.31 -15.47
CA THR A 591 47.75 76.28 -16.85
C THR A 591 46.73 75.60 -17.78
N PRO A 592 46.79 75.83 -19.12
CA PRO A 592 45.88 75.17 -20.05
C PRO A 592 45.88 73.63 -19.97
N GLU A 593 47.04 73.05 -19.69
CA GLU A 593 47.20 71.59 -19.52
C GLU A 593 46.59 71.10 -18.21
N GLN A 594 46.87 71.79 -17.09
CA GLN A 594 46.26 71.47 -15.79
C GLN A 594 44.72 71.60 -15.86
N ARG A 595 44.21 72.65 -16.51
CA ARG A 595 42.77 72.86 -16.70
C ARG A 595 42.12 71.72 -17.49
N LEU A 596 42.76 71.26 -18.56
CA LEU A 596 42.29 70.12 -19.35
C LEU A 596 42.26 68.82 -18.54
N MET A 597 43.24 68.59 -17.66
CA MET A 597 43.25 67.43 -16.76
C MET A 597 42.10 67.51 -15.73
N VAL A 598 41.88 68.66 -15.10
CA VAL A 598 40.79 68.89 -14.14
C VAL A 598 39.41 68.76 -14.81
N GLU A 599 39.23 69.31 -16.01
CA GLU A 599 37.98 69.14 -16.79
C GLU A 599 37.74 67.67 -17.18
N THR A 600 38.81 66.91 -17.44
CA THR A 600 38.70 65.47 -17.72
C THR A 600 38.35 64.67 -16.47
N ILE A 601 38.91 65.00 -15.30
CA ILE A 601 38.50 64.44 -14.00
C ILE A 601 37.01 64.74 -13.73
N LEU A 602 36.58 65.99 -13.95
CA LEU A 602 35.18 66.41 -13.83
C LEU A 602 34.25 65.79 -14.88
N LYS A 603 34.77 65.24 -15.98
CA LYS A 603 33.99 64.48 -16.97
C LYS A 603 33.79 63.02 -16.55
N TYR A 604 34.77 62.43 -15.88
CA TYR A 604 34.68 61.07 -15.34
C TYR A 604 33.98 60.96 -13.98
N SER A 605 33.87 62.06 -13.23
CA SER A 605 33.21 62.07 -11.93
C SER A 605 31.66 61.92 -11.98
N PRO A 606 30.92 62.53 -12.95
CA PRO A 606 29.48 62.32 -13.12
C PRO A 606 29.09 60.91 -13.56
N SER A 607 30.02 60.13 -14.13
CA SER A 607 29.81 58.71 -14.42
C SER A 607 29.96 57.81 -13.18
N LEU A 608 30.21 58.38 -12.00
CA LEU A 608 30.23 57.66 -10.72
C LEU A 608 28.93 57.86 -9.91
N THR A 609 28.15 58.92 -10.20
CA THR A 609 26.89 59.29 -9.52
C THR A 609 25.66 58.66 -10.17
#